data_AF-A0A6M0K8X3-F1
#
_entry.id   AF-A0A6M0K8X3-F1
#
_cell.length_a   1.000
_cell.length_b   1.000
_cell.length_c   1.000
_cell.angle_alpha   90.00
_cell.angle_beta   90.00
_cell.angle_gamma   90.00
#
_symmetry.space_group_name_H-M   'P 1'
#
loop_
_entity.id
_entity.type
_entity.pdbx_description
1 polymer ?
#
loop_
_entity_poly.entity_id
_entity_poly.type
_entity_poly.pdbx_seq_one_letter_code
_entity_poly.pdbx_strand_id
1 'polypeptide(L)'
;ETLEPLIEPAPPVLADYRPQQAYLLLDEQRLAKAEQRPTRNLSAALFRLEASRSAEDALAIVRALVDWLKEPEQSSLRRAFAVWFGRVFLPKRLPGVSVTPMSDL
;
A
#
# COMPACT_ATOMS: atom_id res chain seq x y z
N GLU A 1 -6.22 14.16 15.17
CA GLU A 1 -5.38 15.35 14.92
C GLU A 1 -5.84 16.01 13.62
N THR A 2 -5.66 17.33 13.46
CA THR A 2 -6.02 18.08 12.24
C THR A 2 -4.78 18.36 11.40
N LEU A 3 -4.90 18.36 10.07
CA LEU A 3 -3.75 18.55 9.17
C LEU A 3 -3.06 19.90 9.33
N GLU A 4 -3.70 20.84 10.02
CA GLU A 4 -3.27 22.23 10.13
C GLU A 4 -1.77 22.40 10.46
N PRO A 5 -1.18 21.72 11.47
CA PRO A 5 0.24 21.87 11.81
C PRO A 5 1.19 21.33 10.74
N LEU A 6 0.71 20.50 9.82
CA LEU A 6 1.47 19.89 8.73
C LEU A 6 1.41 20.69 7.43
N ILE A 7 0.54 21.70 7.36
CA ILE A 7 0.40 22.58 6.20
C ILE A 7 1.41 23.72 6.31
N GLU A 8 2.05 24.09 5.21
CA GLU A 8 2.96 25.23 5.16
C GLU A 8 2.25 26.52 5.62
N PRO A 9 2.88 27.39 6.42
CA PRO A 9 2.26 28.64 6.86
C PRO A 9 1.82 29.50 5.67
N ALA A 10 0.52 29.82 5.62
CA ALA A 10 -0.03 30.72 4.63
C ALA A 10 0.01 32.18 5.13
N PRO A 11 0.01 33.18 4.22
CA PRO A 11 -0.19 34.57 4.57
C PRO A 11 -1.46 34.77 5.42
N PRO A 12 -1.50 35.72 6.38
CA PRO A 12 -2.63 35.89 7.30
C PRO A 12 -3.98 36.10 6.60
N VAL A 13 -3.99 36.72 5.41
CA VAL A 13 -5.19 36.93 4.59
C VAL A 13 -5.86 35.62 4.14
N LEU A 14 -5.14 34.49 4.18
CA LEU A 14 -5.65 33.18 3.82
C LEU A 14 -5.93 32.27 5.02
N ALA A 15 -5.83 32.79 6.26
CA ALA A 15 -6.00 31.99 7.48
C ALA A 15 -7.36 31.28 7.52
N ASP A 16 -8.43 31.98 7.12
CA ASP A 16 -9.80 31.45 7.12
C ASP A 16 -10.03 30.34 6.07
N TYR A 17 -9.15 30.25 5.07
CA TYR A 17 -9.22 29.24 4.01
C TYR A 17 -8.37 28.00 4.31
N ARG A 18 -7.77 27.93 5.50
CA ARG A 18 -6.89 26.82 5.87
C ARG A 18 -7.71 25.55 6.12
N PRO A 19 -7.38 24.41 5.49
CA PRO A 19 -8.07 23.15 5.72
C PRO A 19 -7.92 22.66 7.17
N GLN A 20 -9.04 22.40 7.85
CA GLN A 20 -9.09 21.82 9.20
C GLN A 20 -9.46 20.32 9.17
N GLN A 21 -9.03 19.62 8.13
CA GLN A 21 -9.41 18.23 7.94
C GLN A 21 -8.67 17.31 8.95
N ALA A 22 -9.40 16.35 9.50
CA ALA A 22 -8.80 15.30 10.33
C ALA A 22 -7.88 14.40 9.49
N TYR A 23 -6.78 13.94 10.08
CA TYR A 23 -5.87 12.98 9.45
C TYR A 23 -5.49 11.83 10.36
N LEU A 24 -4.95 10.79 9.70
CA LEU A 24 -4.30 9.66 10.32
C LEU A 24 -2.89 9.54 9.72
N LEU A 25 -1.86 9.74 10.53
CA LEU A 25 -0.48 9.49 10.11
C LEU A 25 -0.20 7.99 10.18
N LEU A 26 0.22 7.42 9.05
CA LEU A 26 0.61 6.02 8.95
C LEU A 26 2.12 5.92 8.79
N ASP A 27 2.78 5.30 9.77
CA ASP A 27 4.18 4.88 9.64
C ASP A 27 4.20 3.45 9.08
N GLU A 28 4.37 3.34 7.77
CA GLU A 28 4.30 2.06 7.04
C GLU A 28 5.28 1.01 7.58
N GLN A 29 6.49 1.41 7.99
CA GLN A 29 7.53 0.50 8.49
C GLN A 29 7.18 -0.02 9.88
N ARG A 30 6.69 0.85 10.76
CA ARG A 30 6.20 0.44 12.10
C ARG A 30 4.97 -0.43 11.97
N LEU A 31 4.09 -0.08 11.03
CA LEU A 31 2.89 -0.84 10.73
C LEU A 31 3.26 -2.24 10.19
N ALA A 32 4.20 -2.37 9.26
CA ALA A 32 4.62 -3.66 8.72
C ALA A 32 5.16 -4.63 9.79
N LYS A 33 5.75 -4.11 10.87
CA LYS A 33 6.32 -4.89 11.98
C LYS A 33 5.32 -5.18 13.11
N ALA A 34 4.15 -4.53 13.12
CA ALA A 34 3.19 -4.70 14.20
C ALA A 34 2.52 -6.08 14.13
N GLU A 35 2.67 -6.88 15.20
CA GLU A 35 2.26 -8.29 15.25
C GLU A 35 0.73 -8.50 15.35
N GLN A 36 0.01 -7.55 15.96
CA GLN A 36 -1.43 -7.66 16.17
C GLN A 36 -2.19 -6.87 15.11
N ARG A 37 -2.64 -7.56 14.07
CA ARG A 37 -3.52 -7.00 13.04
C ARG A 37 -4.66 -7.93 12.69
N PRO A 38 -5.78 -7.38 12.19
CA PRO A 38 -6.80 -8.17 11.55
C PRO A 38 -6.17 -9.08 10.49
N THR A 39 -6.59 -10.33 10.47
CA THR A 39 -6.08 -11.37 9.56
C THR A 39 -6.38 -11.11 8.09
N ARG A 40 -7.16 -10.08 7.74
CA ARG A 40 -7.50 -9.69 6.35
C ARG A 40 -7.48 -8.17 6.16
N ASN A 41 -6.30 -7.56 6.32
CA ASN A 41 -6.09 -6.13 6.07
C ASN A 41 -5.15 -5.93 4.87
N LEU A 42 -5.68 -5.37 3.79
CA LEU A 42 -4.96 -5.22 2.52
C LEU A 42 -3.83 -4.18 2.60
N SER A 43 -4.05 -3.05 3.28
CA SER A 43 -3.00 -2.04 3.48
C SER A 43 -1.85 -2.62 4.30
N ALA A 44 -2.16 -3.41 5.33
CA ALA A 44 -1.15 -4.09 6.12
C ALA A 44 -0.34 -5.12 5.32
N ALA A 45 -1.02 -5.90 4.47
CA ALA A 45 -0.35 -6.84 3.57
C ALA A 45 0.57 -6.10 2.57
N LEU A 46 0.12 -4.97 2.03
CA LEU A 46 0.93 -4.13 1.14
C LEU A 46 2.21 -3.64 1.84
N PHE A 47 2.09 -3.05 3.04
CA PHE A 47 3.26 -2.57 3.80
C PHE A 47 4.23 -3.70 4.13
N ARG A 48 3.73 -4.88 4.50
CA ARG A 48 4.57 -6.06 4.77
C ARG A 48 5.25 -6.57 3.52
N LEU A 49 4.57 -6.54 2.38
CA LEU A 49 5.12 -6.96 1.10
C LEU A 49 6.27 -6.03 0.68
N GLU A 50 6.09 -4.72 0.81
CA GLU A 50 7.14 -3.74 0.55
C GLU A 50 8.31 -3.85 1.54
N ALA A 51 8.05 -4.11 2.82
CA ALA A 51 9.08 -4.30 3.84
C ALA A 51 9.74 -5.69 3.85
N SER A 52 9.23 -6.66 3.07
CA SER A 52 9.74 -8.04 3.05
C SER A 52 11.23 -8.08 2.68
N ARG A 53 11.98 -9.06 3.18
CA ARG A 53 13.43 -9.17 2.87
C ARG A 53 13.76 -10.41 2.05
N SER A 54 12.87 -11.41 2.06
CA SER A 54 13.01 -12.65 1.31
C SER A 54 11.90 -12.81 0.27
N ALA A 55 12.17 -13.57 -0.79
CA ALA A 55 11.16 -13.95 -1.76
C ALA A 55 10.08 -14.86 -1.16
N GLU A 56 10.43 -15.65 -0.14
CA GLU A 56 9.52 -16.55 0.57
C GLU A 56 8.47 -15.76 1.37
N ASP A 57 8.89 -14.74 2.11
CA ASP A 57 7.98 -13.86 2.86
C ASP A 57 7.02 -13.14 1.91
N ALA A 58 7.55 -12.61 0.80
CA ALA A 58 6.75 -11.94 -0.22
C ALA A 58 5.72 -12.89 -0.82
N LEU A 59 6.12 -14.12 -1.17
CA LEU A 59 5.23 -15.13 -1.74
C LEU A 59 4.13 -15.55 -0.76
N ALA A 60 4.44 -15.70 0.52
CA ALA A 60 3.44 -16.00 1.55
C ALA A 60 2.35 -14.92 1.63
N ILE A 61 2.74 -13.65 1.55
CA ILE A 61 1.81 -12.52 1.55
C ILE A 61 0.97 -12.49 0.27
N VAL A 62 1.59 -12.73 -0.90
CA VAL A 62 0.88 -12.79 -2.18
C VAL A 62 -0.17 -13.91 -2.19
N ARG A 63 0.15 -15.10 -1.65
CA ARG A 63 -0.82 -16.20 -1.51
C ARG A 63 -2.03 -15.78 -0.67
N ALA A 64 -1.79 -15.14 0.47
CA ALA A 64 -2.87 -14.62 1.30
C ALA A 64 -3.73 -13.58 0.54
N LEU A 65 -3.12 -12.69 -0.25
CA LEU A 65 -3.86 -11.72 -1.07
C LEU A 65 -4.71 -12.40 -2.15
N VAL A 66 -4.23 -13.48 -2.78
CA VAL A 66 -5.01 -14.27 -3.73
C VAL A 66 -6.23 -14.88 -3.06
N ASP A 67 -6.05 -15.50 -1.89
CA ASP A 67 -7.16 -16.09 -1.12
C ASP A 67 -8.17 -15.04 -0.65
N TRP A 68 -7.69 -13.85 -0.27
CA TRP A 68 -8.53 -12.76 0.20
C TRP A 68 -9.23 -12.01 -0.92
N LEU A 69 -8.78 -12.10 -2.16
CA LEU A 69 -9.34 -11.37 -3.31
C LEU A 69 -9.98 -12.31 -4.34
N LYS A 70 -10.45 -13.49 -3.92
CA LYS A 70 -11.02 -14.51 -4.81
C LYS A 70 -12.42 -14.16 -5.31
N GLU A 71 -13.20 -13.42 -4.52
CA GLU A 71 -14.61 -13.18 -4.82
C GLU A 71 -14.78 -12.24 -6.04
N PRO A 72 -15.86 -12.39 -6.84
CA PRO A 72 -16.08 -11.59 -8.05
C PRO A 72 -16.13 -10.08 -7.80
N GLU A 73 -16.68 -9.65 -6.66
CA GLU A 73 -16.79 -8.25 -6.25
C GLU A 73 -15.42 -7.58 -6.06
N GLN A 74 -14.37 -8.40 -5.89
CA GLN A 74 -13.00 -7.96 -5.63
C GLN A 74 -12.13 -7.97 -6.89
N SER A 75 -12.70 -8.29 -8.05
CA SER A 75 -12.01 -8.35 -9.35
C SER A 75 -11.21 -7.09 -9.67
N SER A 76 -11.78 -5.91 -9.44
CA SER A 76 -11.10 -4.62 -9.66
C SER A 76 -9.85 -4.48 -8.80
N LEU A 77 -9.93 -4.89 -7.53
CA LEU A 77 -8.84 -4.81 -6.57
C LEU A 77 -7.76 -5.86 -6.86
N ARG A 78 -8.16 -7.09 -7.19
CA ARG A 78 -7.25 -8.14 -7.66
C ARG A 78 -6.43 -7.68 -8.86
N ARG A 79 -7.08 -7.06 -9.86
CA ARG A 79 -6.41 -6.49 -11.03
C ARG A 79 -5.46 -5.34 -10.64
N ALA A 80 -5.89 -4.44 -9.77
CA ALA A 80 -5.03 -3.33 -9.30
C ALA A 80 -3.75 -3.85 -8.63
N PHE A 81 -3.85 -4.88 -7.78
CA PHE A 81 -2.70 -5.53 -7.17
C PHE A 81 -1.80 -6.21 -8.22
N ALA A 82 -2.35 -6.95 -9.18
CA ALA A 82 -1.57 -7.60 -10.23
C ALA A 82 -0.77 -6.60 -11.09
N VAL A 83 -1.42 -5.50 -11.49
CA VAL A 83 -0.77 -4.42 -12.25
C VAL A 83 0.33 -3.75 -11.44
N TRP A 84 0.06 -3.41 -10.18
CA TRP A 84 1.07 -2.83 -9.28
C TRP A 84 2.24 -3.80 -9.06
N PHE A 85 1.98 -5.10 -8.94
CA PHE A 85 3.02 -6.11 -8.73
C PHE A 85 3.99 -6.17 -9.92
N GLY A 86 3.46 -6.20 -11.15
CA GLY A 86 4.26 -6.22 -12.36
C GLY A 86 5.00 -4.91 -12.66
N ARG A 87 4.38 -3.76 -12.35
CA ARG A 87 4.92 -2.44 -12.73
C ARG A 87 5.78 -1.76 -11.66
N VAL A 88 5.57 -2.10 -10.39
CA VAL A 88 6.21 -1.40 -9.26
C VAL A 88 6.99 -2.36 -8.38
N PHE A 89 6.36 -3.45 -7.92
CA PHE A 89 6.99 -4.33 -6.94
C PHE A 89 8.15 -5.13 -7.54
N LEU A 90 7.91 -5.86 -8.63
CA LEU A 90 8.92 -6.73 -9.24
C LEU A 90 10.11 -5.94 -9.81
N PRO A 91 9.95 -4.82 -10.54
CA PRO A 91 11.09 -4.05 -11.04
C PRO A 91 11.98 -3.51 -9.91
N LYS A 92 11.42 -3.16 -8.74
CA LYS A 92 12.20 -2.73 -7.57
C LYS A 92 12.97 -3.87 -6.92
N ARG A 93 12.47 -5.11 -7.00
CA ARG A 93 13.05 -6.30 -6.37
C ARG A 93 14.06 -7.03 -7.24
N LEU A 94 13.82 -7.06 -8.56
CA LEU A 94 14.62 -7.75 -9.55
C LEU A 94 15.06 -6.75 -10.62
N PRO A 95 16.01 -5.85 -10.30
CA PRO A 95 16.50 -4.88 -11.27
C PRO A 95 17.12 -5.60 -12.47
N GLY A 96 16.64 -5.28 -13.68
CA GLY A 96 17.13 -5.87 -14.94
C GLY A 96 16.34 -7.06 -15.47
N VAL A 97 15.33 -7.56 -14.76
CA VAL A 97 14.41 -8.57 -15.28
C VAL A 97 13.25 -7.87 -16.00
N SER A 98 13.09 -8.11 -17.30
CA SER A 98 11.93 -7.65 -18.05
C SER A 98 10.71 -8.47 -17.64
N VAL A 99 9.94 -7.95 -16.69
CA VAL A 99 8.69 -8.56 -16.26
C VAL A 99 7.63 -8.20 -17.31
N THR A 100 7.12 -9.20 -18.04
CA THR A 100 5.94 -9.00 -18.88
C THR A 100 4.79 -8.53 -17.98
N PRO A 101 4.11 -7.41 -18.30
CA PRO A 101 3.01 -6.92 -17.48
C PRO A 101 1.95 -8.01 -17.31
N MET A 102 1.59 -8.33 -16.06
CA MET A 102 0.50 -9.27 -15.72
C MET A 102 -0.90 -8.73 -16.09
N SER A 103 -1.01 -7.78 -17.02
CA SER A 103 -2.26 -7.11 -17.39
C SER A 103 -3.26 -8.00 -18.13
N ASP A 104 -2.87 -9.22 -18.50
CA ASP A 104 -3.65 -10.11 -19.37
C ASP A 104 -4.32 -11.29 -18.63
N LEU A 105 -4.55 -11.17 -17.32
CA LEU A 105 -5.38 -12.12 -16.53
C LEU A 105 -6.79 -11.59 -16.27
#